data_AF-A0A9P5N9Y6-F1
#
_entry.id   AF-A0A9P5N9Y6-F1
#
_cell.length_a   1.000
_cell.length_b   1.000
_cell.length_c   1.000
_cell.angle_alpha   90.00
_cell.angle_beta   90.00
_cell.angle_gamma   90.00
#
_symmetry.space_group_name_H-M   'P 1'
#
loop_
_entity.id
_entity.type
_entity.pdbx_description
1 polymer ?
#
loop_
_entity_poly.entity_id
_entity_poly.type
_entity_poly.pdbx_seq_one_letter_code
_entity_poly.pdbx_strand_id
1 'polypeptide(L)'
;AIASFLSSFISTTHADAEEKVESAPADEQTTAEEPAAEEEEEEPEDLQPIIREECKQAPKCAGLTKHFEECQEKVLAGHGFKGEDCVEELLMHCADVPAAPKLFSKLR
;
A
#
# COMPACT_ATOMS: atom_id res chain seq x y z
N ALA A 1 26.71 31.68 7.88
CA ALA A 1 25.28 31.50 8.27
C ALA A 1 25.05 30.03 8.58
N ILE A 2 24.36 29.74 9.69
CA ILE A 2 23.87 28.46 10.28
C ILE A 2 23.76 27.17 9.42
N ALA A 3 23.73 27.24 8.09
CA ALA A 3 23.62 26.10 7.18
C ALA A 3 24.82 25.13 7.23
N SER A 4 26.05 25.63 7.43
CA SER A 4 27.25 24.78 7.47
C SER A 4 27.36 23.94 8.75
N PHE A 5 26.72 24.38 9.85
CA PHE A 5 26.71 23.62 11.12
C PHE A 5 25.66 22.50 11.12
N LEU A 6 24.60 22.62 10.31
CA LEU A 6 23.54 21.60 10.19
C LEU A 6 23.91 20.47 9.23
N SER A 7 24.86 20.67 8.32
CA SER A 7 25.32 19.63 7.37
C SER A 7 26.12 18.50 8.03
N SER A 8 26.63 18.68 9.25
CA SER A 8 27.36 17.64 9.97
C SER A 8 26.46 16.75 10.84
N PHE A 9 25.16 17.06 10.96
CA PHE A 9 24.19 16.32 11.78
C PHE A 9 23.29 15.38 10.99
N ILE A 10 23.32 15.43 9.66
CA ILE A 10 22.57 14.52 8.80
C ILE A 10 23.58 13.58 8.16
N SER A 11 23.85 12.46 8.82
CA SER A 11 24.56 11.33 8.21
C SER A 11 23.71 10.83 7.04
N THR A 12 24.02 11.31 5.83
CA THR A 12 23.41 10.79 4.61
C THR A 12 23.98 9.39 4.40
N THR A 13 23.17 8.37 4.68
CA THR A 13 23.52 6.98 4.38
C THR A 13 23.19 6.74 2.91
N HIS A 14 24.21 6.64 2.07
CA HIS A 14 24.09 6.19 0.69
C HIS A 14 23.87 4.66 0.71
N ALA A 15 22.70 4.18 0.30
CA ALA A 15 22.49 2.76 0.02
C ALA A 15 22.95 2.51 -1.43
N ASP A 16 24.27 2.32 -1.60
CA ASP A 16 24.88 1.94 -2.87
C ASP A 16 24.81 0.42 -3.02
N ALA A 17 23.84 -0.06 -3.80
CA ALA A 17 23.77 -1.46 -4.20
C ALA A 17 24.67 -1.64 -5.44
N GLU A 18 25.95 -1.89 -5.19
CA GLU A 18 26.94 -2.14 -6.24
C GLU A 18 26.72 -3.52 -6.91
N GLU A 19 26.65 -3.45 -8.23
CA GLU A 19 26.58 -4.51 -9.23
C GLU A 19 27.78 -5.48 -9.14
N LYS A 20 27.53 -6.80 -9.09
CA LYS A 20 28.57 -7.84 -9.27
C LYS A 20 28.10 -8.90 -10.24
N VAL A 21 28.68 -8.88 -11.43
CA VAL A 21 28.53 -9.88 -12.50
C VAL A 21 29.61 -10.98 -12.39
N GLU A 22 29.21 -12.18 -12.79
CA GLU A 22 29.98 -13.39 -13.18
C GLU A 22 30.65 -14.28 -12.13
N SER A 23 30.12 -15.51 -11.98
CA SER A 23 30.71 -16.73 -12.59
C SER A 23 30.01 -17.99 -12.06
N ALA A 24 29.44 -18.78 -12.97
CA ALA A 24 29.13 -20.20 -12.76
C ALA A 24 30.26 -21.06 -13.38
N PRO A 25 30.49 -22.29 -12.88
CA PRO A 25 29.90 -23.43 -13.56
C PRO A 25 29.34 -24.55 -12.65
N ALA A 26 28.49 -25.35 -13.28
CA ALA A 26 27.79 -26.55 -12.83
C ALA A 26 28.73 -27.72 -12.44
N ASP A 27 28.27 -28.64 -11.57
CA ASP A 27 27.82 -29.98 -11.98
C ASP A 27 27.31 -30.85 -10.81
N GLU A 28 26.25 -31.60 -11.12
CA GLU A 28 25.51 -32.69 -10.48
C GLU A 28 25.82 -33.21 -9.06
N GLN A 29 24.78 -33.23 -8.21
CA GLN A 29 24.48 -34.43 -7.44
C GLN A 29 22.97 -34.58 -7.20
N THR A 30 22.42 -35.62 -7.83
CA THR A 30 21.07 -36.13 -7.68
C THR A 30 20.89 -36.71 -6.27
N THR A 31 20.03 -36.09 -5.46
CA THR A 31 19.40 -36.76 -4.31
C THR A 31 17.90 -36.64 -4.50
N ALA A 32 17.27 -37.79 -4.64
CA ALA A 32 15.83 -37.93 -4.55
C ALA A 32 15.38 -37.47 -3.16
N GLU A 33 14.55 -36.44 -3.12
CA GLU A 33 13.74 -36.10 -1.95
C GLU A 33 12.29 -36.13 -2.43
N GLU A 34 11.45 -36.80 -1.65
CA GLU A 34 10.03 -37.04 -1.89
C GLU A 34 9.29 -35.76 -2.33
N PRO A 35 8.13 -35.84 -3.01
CA PRO A 35 7.23 -34.71 -2.97
C PRO A 35 6.77 -34.61 -1.52
N ALA A 36 7.52 -33.85 -0.72
CA ALA A 36 6.95 -33.15 0.40
C ALA A 36 5.70 -32.49 -0.17
N ALA A 37 4.55 -32.98 0.27
CA ALA A 37 3.32 -32.25 0.10
C ALA A 37 3.63 -30.88 0.71
N GLU A 38 3.85 -29.89 -0.15
CA GLU A 38 3.70 -28.49 0.22
C GLU A 38 2.28 -28.41 0.77
N GLU A 39 2.15 -28.53 2.09
CA GLU A 39 1.08 -27.84 2.79
C GLU A 39 1.25 -26.38 2.35
N GLU A 40 0.51 -25.97 1.33
CA GLU A 40 0.28 -24.56 1.04
C GLU A 40 -0.22 -23.98 2.36
N GLU A 41 0.67 -23.36 3.13
CA GLU A 41 0.28 -22.50 4.24
C GLU A 41 -0.64 -21.44 3.62
N GLU A 42 -1.96 -21.59 3.79
CA GLU A 42 -2.92 -20.57 3.40
C GLU A 42 -2.51 -19.27 4.08
N GLU A 43 -1.96 -18.34 3.29
CA GLU A 43 -1.66 -17.00 3.76
C GLU A 43 -2.97 -16.37 4.28
N PRO A 44 -2.98 -15.79 5.49
CA PRO A 44 -4.20 -15.20 6.03
C PRO A 44 -4.73 -14.10 5.11
N GLU A 45 -6.03 -14.13 4.81
CA GLU A 45 -6.66 -13.10 3.97
C GLU A 45 -6.43 -11.67 4.52
N ASP A 46 -6.15 -10.72 3.63
CA ASP A 46 -6.05 -9.31 3.99
C ASP A 46 -7.43 -8.73 4.36
N LEU A 47 -7.59 -8.40 5.63
CA LEU A 47 -8.83 -7.83 6.17
C LEU A 47 -8.95 -6.31 5.95
N GLN A 48 -7.89 -5.63 5.52
CA GLN A 48 -7.89 -4.19 5.24
C GLN A 48 -9.00 -3.75 4.27
N PRO A 49 -9.19 -4.36 3.09
CA PRO A 49 -10.22 -3.92 2.14
C PRO A 49 -11.62 -4.06 2.73
N ILE A 50 -11.91 -5.16 3.43
CA ILE A 50 -13.22 -5.41 4.04
C ILE A 50 -13.52 -4.34 5.10
N ILE A 51 -12.57 -4.11 6.02
CA ILE A 51 -12.73 -3.12 7.10
C ILE A 51 -12.86 -1.69 6.53
N ARG A 52 -12.11 -1.37 5.47
CA ARG A 52 -12.17 -0.06 4.82
C ARG A 52 -13.53 0.17 4.17
N GLU A 53 -14.09 -0.82 3.48
CA GLU A 53 -15.44 -0.73 2.88
C GLU A 53 -16.55 -0.57 3.93
N GLU A 54 -16.48 -1.31 5.02
CA GLU A 54 -17.41 -1.12 6.15
C GLU A 54 -17.34 0.31 6.72
N CYS A 55 -16.14 0.88 6.80
CA CYS A 55 -15.95 2.26 7.29
C CYS A 55 -16.45 3.31 6.29
N LYS A 56 -16.34 3.06 4.97
CA LYS A 56 -16.91 3.92 3.93
C LYS A 56 -18.44 3.95 3.97
N GLN A 57 -19.07 2.81 4.28
CA GLN A 57 -20.53 2.67 4.37
C GLN A 57 -21.11 3.19 5.71
N ALA A 58 -20.25 3.53 6.68
CA ALA A 58 -20.69 4.09 7.95
C ALA A 58 -21.50 5.38 7.72
N PRO A 59 -22.53 5.69 8.55
CA PRO A 59 -23.41 6.83 8.34
C PRO A 59 -22.71 8.19 8.34
N LYS A 60 -21.53 8.29 8.98
CA LYS A 60 -20.70 9.50 8.97
C LYS A 60 -19.92 9.69 7.65
N CYS A 61 -19.73 8.63 6.88
CA CYS A 61 -18.88 8.59 5.68
C CYS A 61 -19.63 8.30 4.39
N ALA A 62 -20.77 7.61 4.45
CA ALA A 62 -21.51 7.16 3.26
C ALA A 62 -21.82 8.30 2.27
N GLY A 63 -22.24 9.47 2.76
CA GLY A 63 -22.51 10.63 1.89
C GLY A 63 -21.25 11.20 1.24
N LEU A 64 -20.15 11.23 1.99
CA LEU A 64 -18.85 11.73 1.51
C LEU A 64 -18.25 10.77 0.48
N THR A 65 -18.32 9.47 0.75
CA THR A 65 -17.95 8.40 -0.20
C THR A 65 -18.74 8.53 -1.50
N LYS A 66 -20.05 8.76 -1.43
CA LYS A 66 -20.90 8.93 -2.61
C LYS A 66 -20.49 10.13 -3.46
N HIS A 67 -20.17 11.27 -2.83
CA HIS A 67 -19.69 12.45 -3.57
C HIS A 67 -18.36 12.20 -4.27
N PHE A 68 -17.45 11.48 -3.61
CA PHE A 68 -16.19 11.08 -4.23
C PHE A 68 -16.42 10.17 -5.44
N GLU A 69 -17.28 9.15 -5.31
CA GLU A 69 -17.63 8.24 -6.41
C GLU A 69 -18.28 8.99 -7.58
N GLU A 70 -19.22 9.89 -7.31
CA GLU A 70 -19.88 10.72 -8.32
C GLU A 70 -18.89 11.66 -9.04
N CYS A 71 -17.94 12.26 -8.31
CA CYS A 71 -16.88 13.05 -8.91
C CYS A 71 -16.02 12.19 -9.83
N GLN A 72 -15.58 11.03 -9.36
CA GLN A 72 -14.72 10.12 -10.12
C GLN A 72 -15.41 9.65 -11.40
N GLU A 73 -16.69 9.27 -11.33
CA GLU A 73 -17.49 8.90 -12.51
C GLU A 73 -17.55 10.05 -13.52
N LYS A 74 -17.80 11.28 -13.07
CA LYS A 74 -17.88 12.46 -13.92
C LYS A 74 -16.55 12.79 -14.60
N VAL A 75 -15.44 12.77 -13.85
CA VAL A 75 -14.10 13.07 -14.35
C VAL A 75 -13.64 11.97 -15.32
N LEU A 76 -13.82 10.70 -14.97
CA LEU A 76 -13.46 9.56 -15.83
C LEU A 76 -14.30 9.50 -17.11
N ALA A 77 -15.57 9.92 -17.06
CA ALA A 77 -16.42 10.05 -18.24
C ALA A 77 -16.08 11.25 -19.13
N GLY A 78 -15.13 12.10 -18.74
CA GLY A 78 -14.76 13.31 -19.49
C GLY A 78 -15.79 14.44 -19.41
N HIS A 79 -16.72 14.35 -18.45
CA HIS A 79 -17.71 15.39 -18.15
C HIS A 79 -17.21 16.39 -17.10
N GLY A 80 -16.01 16.17 -16.56
CA GLY A 80 -15.34 17.13 -15.69
C GLY A 80 -14.80 18.35 -16.44
N PHE A 81 -14.50 19.42 -15.69
CA PHE A 81 -13.81 20.60 -16.20
C PHE A 81 -12.35 20.27 -16.55
N LYS A 82 -11.74 21.12 -17.38
CA LYS A 82 -10.33 20.96 -17.74
C LYS A 82 -9.46 21.11 -16.49
N GLY A 83 -8.81 20.01 -16.09
CA GLY A 83 -7.99 19.95 -14.89
C GLY A 83 -8.78 19.77 -13.60
N GLU A 84 -10.05 19.37 -13.69
CA GLU A 84 -10.80 18.91 -12.52
C GLU A 84 -10.19 17.60 -11.99
N ASP A 85 -9.99 17.56 -10.68
CA ASP A 85 -9.67 16.37 -9.91
C ASP A 85 -10.69 16.21 -8.77
N CYS A 86 -10.68 15.04 -8.12
CA CYS A 86 -11.61 14.71 -7.04
C CYS A 86 -10.94 14.72 -5.66
N VAL A 87 -9.86 15.51 -5.50
CA VAL A 87 -9.08 15.52 -4.26
C VAL A 87 -9.83 16.21 -3.13
N GLU A 88 -10.73 17.15 -3.43
CA GLU A 88 -11.58 17.81 -2.44
C GLU A 88 -12.58 16.83 -1.82
N GLU A 89 -13.15 15.94 -2.63
CA GLU A 89 -14.09 14.90 -2.19
C GLU A 89 -13.38 13.69 -1.57
N LEU A 90 -12.05 13.56 -1.75
CA LEU A 90 -11.24 12.47 -1.22
C LEU A 90 -11.05 12.57 0.30
N LEU A 91 -12.04 12.09 1.05
CA LEU A 91 -12.05 12.15 2.51
C LEU A 91 -11.46 10.89 3.16
N MET A 92 -10.15 10.70 2.98
CA MET A 92 -9.39 9.59 3.59
C MET A 92 -9.56 9.52 5.11
N HIS A 93 -9.71 10.67 5.77
CA HIS A 93 -9.96 10.71 7.22
C HIS A 93 -11.21 9.91 7.62
N CYS A 94 -12.24 9.88 6.76
CA CYS A 94 -13.50 9.24 7.10
C CYS A 94 -13.39 7.71 7.10
N ALA A 95 -12.72 7.12 6.13
CA ALA A 95 -12.54 5.66 6.07
C ALA A 95 -11.37 5.18 6.92
N ASP A 96 -10.25 5.91 6.94
CA ASP A 96 -8.96 5.35 7.38
C ASP A 96 -8.73 5.49 8.89
N VAL A 97 -9.16 6.60 9.49
CA VAL A 97 -9.06 6.79 10.94
C VAL A 97 -9.89 5.77 11.72
N PRO A 98 -11.15 5.47 11.38
CA PRO A 98 -11.90 4.41 12.05
C PRO A 98 -11.47 3.00 11.63
N ALA A 99 -10.90 2.81 10.43
CA ALA A 99 -10.39 1.50 9.99
C ALA A 99 -9.14 1.09 10.76
N ALA A 100 -8.24 2.02 11.10
CA ALA A 100 -6.99 1.72 11.78
C ALA A 100 -7.16 0.89 13.07
N PRO A 101 -7.92 1.31 14.11
CA PRO A 101 -8.06 0.53 15.33
C PRO A 101 -8.75 -0.82 15.11
N LYS A 102 -9.65 -0.92 14.11
CA LYS A 102 -10.30 -2.19 13.75
C LYS A 102 -9.32 -3.16 13.10
N LEU A 103 -8.52 -2.68 12.14
CA LEU A 103 -7.53 -3.47 11.43
C LEU A 103 -6.45 -3.99 12.39
N PHE A 104 -5.85 -3.11 13.20
CA PHE A 104 -4.82 -3.50 14.16
C PHE A 104 -5.32 -4.43 15.28
N SER A 105 -6.63 -4.52 15.51
CA SER A 105 -7.19 -5.53 16.43
C SER A 105 -7.25 -6.95 15.84
N LYS A 106 -7.09 -7.07 14.52
CA LYS A 106 -7.19 -8.33 13.77
C LYS A 106 -5.83 -8.86 13.33
N LEU A 107 -4.88 -7.97 13.11
CA LEU A 107 -3.49 -8.32 12.83
C LEU A 107 -2.84 -8.90 14.10
N ARG A 108 -2.15 -10.03 13.99
CA ARG A 108 -1.44 -10.71 15.08
C ARG A 108 0.06 -10.73 14.84
#